data_AF-F6TUA3-F1
#
_entry.id   AF-F6TUA3-F1
#
_cell.length_a   1.000
_cell.length_b   1.000
_cell.length_c   1.000
_cell.angle_alpha   90.00
_cell.angle_beta   90.00
_cell.angle_gamma   90.00
#
_symmetry.space_group_name_H-M   'P 1'
#
loop_
_entity.id
_entity.type
_entity.pdbx_description
1 polymer ?
#
loop_
_entity_poly.entity_id
_entity_poly.type
_entity_poly.pdbx_seq_one_letter_code
_entity_poly.pdbx_strand_id
1 'polypeptide(L)'
;MKYFLLIFWLQNSVMAEYSLGKNEVWCESTKPTRLVNILYQMCLNEVPIYVNATVKPSDSSLPHQFNLTVKRVEKYSFLVEILRTDLDSGWENILLTINWSAYMKADNCYQLYNYGIRKNGLYNINLNGRNNLEVYCDLENHGGGWTVIQRRVDNRTDFNRNWIDYKTGFGNRRASFWIGLENIRALTKNGDNELRIDITTCNNTKIVAEYSNFMVGPENDRYRLYLSGITERRMRFR
;
A
#
# COMPACT_ATOMS: atom_id res chain seq x y z
N MET A 1 -16.83 5.38 28.33
CA MET A 1 -15.81 5.41 27.26
C MET A 1 -16.11 6.61 26.36
N LYS A 2 -15.30 7.66 26.45
CA LYS A 2 -15.34 8.77 25.49
C LYS A 2 -14.07 8.72 24.65
N TYR A 3 -14.30 8.81 23.36
CA TYR A 3 -13.39 8.55 22.28
C TYR A 3 -12.65 9.82 21.84
N PHE A 4 -11.48 9.66 21.25
CA PHE A 4 -10.63 10.72 20.68
C PHE A 4 -10.05 10.19 19.35
N LEU A 5 -9.91 10.92 18.22
CA LEU A 5 -10.38 12.23 17.74
C LEU A 5 -10.19 12.30 16.19
N LEU A 6 -11.22 12.83 15.47
CA LEU A 6 -11.34 13.60 14.18
C LEU A 6 -10.43 13.31 12.95
N ILE A 7 -10.81 13.38 11.64
CA ILE A 7 -11.90 13.99 10.82
C ILE A 7 -12.09 13.18 9.49
N PHE A 8 -13.29 13.23 8.90
CA PHE A 8 -13.73 12.69 7.58
C PHE A 8 -12.99 13.34 6.36
N TRP A 9 -12.75 12.66 5.23
CA TRP A 9 -13.71 12.43 4.12
C TRP A 9 -13.31 11.28 3.18
N LEU A 10 -14.30 10.81 2.41
CA LEU A 10 -14.28 9.78 1.37
C LEU A 10 -13.21 9.99 0.29
N GLN A 11 -12.47 8.93 -0.06
CA GLN A 11 -12.49 8.41 -1.43
C GLN A 11 -11.98 6.96 -1.49
N ASN A 12 -12.71 6.16 -2.27
CA ASN A 12 -12.39 4.93 -2.98
C ASN A 12 -11.36 3.96 -2.37
N SER A 13 -11.76 2.69 -2.30
CA SER A 13 -10.86 1.55 -2.39
C SER A 13 -10.04 1.68 -3.69
N VAL A 14 -8.91 2.37 -3.61
CA VAL A 14 -7.96 2.50 -4.71
C VAL A 14 -6.88 1.46 -4.43
N MET A 15 -6.67 0.54 -5.37
CA MET A 15 -5.33 -0.01 -5.53
C MET A 15 -4.44 1.20 -5.74
N ALA A 16 -3.72 1.63 -4.69
CA ALA A 16 -3.02 2.90 -4.68
C ALA A 16 -2.23 3.04 -5.99
N GLU A 17 -2.35 4.15 -6.69
CA GLU A 17 -1.53 4.40 -7.87
C GLU A 17 -0.17 4.86 -7.34
N TYR A 18 0.87 4.03 -7.48
CA TYR A 18 2.07 4.15 -6.63
C TYR A 18 3.12 5.10 -7.19
N SER A 19 3.22 5.21 -8.51
CA SER A 19 4.16 6.12 -9.16
C SER A 19 3.65 6.44 -10.55
N LEU A 20 3.44 7.73 -10.81
CA LEU A 20 3.10 8.25 -12.13
C LEU A 20 4.38 8.71 -12.80
N GLY A 21 4.59 8.26 -14.03
CA GLY A 21 5.70 8.73 -14.85
C GLY A 21 5.24 9.09 -16.25
N LYS A 22 6.05 9.94 -16.87
CA LYS A 22 5.89 10.34 -18.27
C LYS A 22 7.23 10.15 -18.95
N ASN A 23 7.22 9.48 -20.10
CA ASN A 23 8.38 9.39 -20.98
C ASN A 23 8.01 9.94 -22.36
N GLU A 24 8.94 10.64 -22.99
CA GLU A 24 8.84 11.06 -24.38
C GLU A 24 9.81 10.22 -25.20
N VAL A 25 9.28 9.55 -26.22
CA VAL A 25 10.05 8.60 -27.02
C VAL A 25 9.81 8.89 -28.50
N TRP A 26 10.90 9.13 -29.22
CA TRP A 26 10.92 9.15 -30.67
C TRP A 26 10.84 7.71 -31.20
N CYS A 27 9.86 7.45 -32.05
CA CYS A 27 9.54 6.09 -32.48
C CYS A 27 9.20 6.06 -33.98
N GLU A 28 9.83 5.12 -34.69
CA GLU A 28 9.55 4.79 -36.08
C GLU A 28 9.47 3.26 -36.26
N SER A 29 8.69 2.81 -37.24
CA SER A 29 8.58 1.39 -37.52
C SER A 29 8.23 1.14 -38.98
N THR A 30 8.75 0.06 -39.55
CA THR A 30 8.33 -0.44 -40.87
C THR A 30 7.09 -1.35 -40.79
N LYS A 31 6.66 -1.68 -39.57
CA LYS A 31 5.48 -2.49 -39.25
C LYS A 31 4.47 -1.65 -38.44
N PRO A 32 3.19 -2.04 -38.38
CA PRO A 32 2.20 -1.38 -37.53
C PRO A 32 2.44 -1.60 -36.03
N THR A 33 3.45 -2.38 -35.64
CA THR A 33 3.86 -2.56 -34.25
C THR A 33 5.34 -2.24 -34.02
N ARG A 34 5.66 -1.81 -32.79
CA ARG A 34 7.04 -1.58 -32.32
C ARG A 34 7.16 -1.93 -30.85
N LEU A 35 8.22 -2.67 -30.51
CA LEU A 35 8.62 -2.87 -29.12
C LEU A 35 9.53 -1.73 -28.66
N VAL A 36 9.23 -1.18 -27.48
CA VAL A 36 9.98 -0.08 -26.88
C VAL A 36 10.20 -0.39 -25.40
N ASN A 37 11.43 -0.23 -24.93
CA ASN A 37 11.74 -0.35 -23.51
C ASN A 37 11.64 1.02 -22.83
N ILE A 38 10.82 1.11 -21.78
CA ILE A 38 10.54 2.36 -21.07
C ILE A 38 11.20 2.30 -19.69
N LEU A 39 12.09 3.24 -19.40
CA LEU A 39 12.72 3.38 -18.09
C LEU A 39 11.77 4.07 -17.12
N TYR A 40 11.73 3.61 -15.86
CA TYR A 40 10.91 4.27 -14.84
C TYR A 40 11.44 5.64 -14.43
N GLN A 41 12.71 5.96 -14.71
CA GLN A 41 13.40 7.17 -14.25
C GLN A 41 13.29 7.39 -12.73
N MET A 42 13.14 6.32 -11.97
CA MET A 42 13.05 6.31 -10.51
C MET A 42 13.78 5.10 -9.93
N CYS A 43 14.25 5.24 -8.70
CA CYS A 43 14.94 4.18 -7.98
C CYS A 43 13.92 3.29 -7.28
N LEU A 44 13.39 2.28 -7.99
CA LEU A 44 12.55 1.25 -7.38
C LEU A 44 13.44 0.20 -6.70
N ASN A 45 13.17 -0.05 -5.42
CA ASN A 45 13.88 -1.10 -4.67
C ASN A 45 13.44 -2.50 -5.09
N GLU A 46 12.18 -2.64 -5.53
CA GLU A 46 11.54 -3.88 -5.95
C GLU A 46 10.93 -3.75 -7.35
N VAL A 47 10.67 -4.88 -8.00
CA VAL A 47 9.98 -4.90 -9.31
C VAL A 47 8.48 -4.64 -9.09
N PRO A 48 7.84 -3.72 -9.83
CA PRO A 48 6.39 -3.56 -9.79
C PRO A 48 5.67 -4.89 -10.12
N ILE A 49 4.54 -5.16 -9.46
CA ILE A 49 3.67 -6.30 -9.81
C ILE A 49 3.04 -6.08 -11.18
N TYR A 50 2.63 -4.84 -11.45
CA TYR A 50 1.89 -4.47 -12.64
C TYR A 50 2.23 -3.03 -13.04
N VAL A 51 2.15 -2.75 -14.33
CA VAL A 51 2.28 -1.39 -14.88
C VAL A 51 1.10 -1.16 -15.81
N ASN A 52 0.37 -0.07 -15.59
CA ASN A 52 -0.56 0.47 -16.56
C ASN A 52 0.17 1.52 -17.39
N ALA A 53 -0.04 1.55 -18.70
CA ALA A 53 0.58 2.54 -19.55
C ALA A 53 -0.36 2.93 -20.70
N THR A 54 -0.32 4.20 -21.06
CA THR A 54 -1.08 4.79 -22.16
C THR A 54 -0.12 5.54 -23.07
N VAL A 55 -0.43 5.58 -24.35
CA VAL A 55 0.38 6.24 -25.37
C VAL A 55 -0.48 7.22 -26.15
N LYS A 56 0.11 8.36 -26.48
CA LYS A 56 -0.48 9.32 -27.41
C LYS A 56 0.61 10.05 -28.18
N PRO A 57 0.31 10.62 -29.36
CA PRO A 57 1.18 11.61 -29.96
C PRO A 57 1.43 12.76 -28.96
N SER A 58 2.69 13.20 -28.85
CA SER A 58 3.00 14.37 -28.03
C SER A 58 2.38 15.63 -28.61
N ASP A 59 2.28 15.71 -29.94
CA ASP A 59 1.50 16.73 -30.64
C ASP A 59 0.05 16.27 -30.81
N SER A 60 -0.86 16.90 -30.06
CA SER A 60 -2.29 16.57 -30.08
C SER A 60 -3.01 16.91 -31.39
N SER A 61 -2.38 17.66 -32.30
CA SER A 61 -2.94 17.97 -33.62
C SER A 61 -2.83 16.81 -34.61
N LEU A 62 -1.94 15.85 -34.36
CA LEU A 62 -1.75 14.68 -35.21
C LEU A 62 -2.94 13.71 -35.04
N PRO A 63 -3.57 13.26 -36.14
CA PRO A 63 -4.74 12.37 -36.08
C PRO A 63 -4.39 10.91 -35.77
N HIS A 64 -3.12 10.61 -35.48
CA HIS A 64 -2.60 9.26 -35.33
C HIS A 64 -3.09 8.62 -34.04
N GLN A 65 -3.57 7.37 -34.14
CA GLN A 65 -4.11 6.63 -33.03
C GLN A 65 -3.19 5.47 -32.66
N PHE A 66 -2.92 5.35 -31.37
CA PHE A 66 -2.01 4.35 -30.85
C PHE A 66 -2.63 3.64 -29.66
N ASN A 67 -2.43 2.32 -29.61
CA ASN A 67 -2.67 1.49 -28.45
C ASN A 67 -1.33 0.96 -27.91
N LEU A 68 -1.30 0.68 -26.62
CA LEU A 68 -0.12 0.17 -25.94
C LEU A 68 -0.48 -1.07 -25.14
N THR A 69 0.33 -2.11 -25.26
CA THR A 69 0.26 -3.28 -24.37
C THR A 69 1.59 -3.48 -23.65
N VAL A 70 1.53 -3.64 -22.33
CA VAL A 70 2.72 -3.96 -21.53
C VAL A 70 3.02 -5.45 -21.71
N LYS A 71 4.22 -5.76 -22.21
CA LYS A 71 4.67 -7.14 -22.47
C LYS A 71 5.48 -7.71 -21.32
N ARG A 72 6.28 -6.87 -20.65
CA ARG A 72 7.16 -7.29 -19.56
C ARG A 72 7.40 -6.15 -18.58
N VAL A 73 7.49 -6.47 -17.29
CA VAL A 73 7.81 -5.56 -16.21
C VAL A 73 9.13 -6.04 -15.58
N GLU A 74 10.10 -5.15 -15.45
CA GLU A 74 11.45 -5.43 -14.94
C GLU A 74 11.79 -4.43 -13.82
N LYS A 75 12.96 -4.56 -13.19
CA LYS A 75 13.31 -3.72 -12.03
C LYS A 75 13.45 -2.23 -12.36
N TYR A 76 13.96 -1.92 -13.54
CA TYR A 76 14.29 -0.54 -13.95
C TYR A 76 13.50 -0.07 -15.18
N SER A 77 12.80 -1.00 -15.83
CA SER A 77 12.09 -0.74 -17.06
C SER A 77 10.88 -1.65 -17.24
N PHE A 78 10.05 -1.31 -18.21
CA PHE A 78 9.01 -2.18 -18.73
C PHE A 78 9.02 -2.14 -20.25
N LEU A 79 8.84 -3.32 -20.85
CA LEU A 79 8.75 -3.49 -22.29
C LEU A 79 7.30 -3.30 -22.71
N VAL A 80 7.08 -2.41 -23.66
CA VAL A 80 5.77 -2.17 -24.26
C VAL A 80 5.77 -2.50 -25.74
N GLU A 81 4.64 -2.98 -26.24
CA GLU A 81 4.34 -3.03 -27.66
C GLU A 81 3.37 -1.90 -27.97
N ILE A 82 3.81 -0.99 -28.83
CA ILE A 82 3.00 0.10 -29.38
C ILE A 82 2.43 -0.40 -30.71
N LEU A 83 1.11 -0.32 -30.84
CA LEU A 83 0.36 -0.61 -32.06
C LEU A 83 -0.23 0.70 -32.58
N ARG A 84 0.04 1.02 -33.84
CA ARG A 84 -0.69 2.08 -34.54
C ARG A 84 -2.00 1.50 -35.07
N THR A 85 -3.13 2.16 -34.79
CA THR A 85 -4.47 1.63 -35.09
C THR A 85 -5.17 2.32 -36.24
N ASP A 86 -4.69 3.48 -36.68
CA ASP A 86 -5.22 4.22 -37.83
C ASP A 86 -4.62 3.78 -39.17
N LEU A 87 -3.54 2.98 -39.15
CA LEU A 87 -2.80 2.58 -40.36
C LEU A 87 -2.17 1.19 -40.20
N ASP A 88 -2.30 0.35 -41.22
CA ASP A 88 -1.77 -1.02 -41.23
C ASP A 88 -0.30 -1.13 -41.69
N SER A 89 0.30 -0.01 -42.10
CA SER A 89 1.69 0.08 -42.53
C SER A 89 2.59 0.71 -41.45
N GLY A 90 3.88 0.85 -41.76
CA GLY A 90 4.84 1.53 -40.88
C GLY A 90 4.51 3.01 -40.62
N TRP A 91 5.29 3.64 -39.75
CA TRP A 91 5.24 5.08 -39.50
C TRP A 91 6.63 5.68 -39.45
N GLU A 92 6.71 6.94 -39.87
CA GLU A 92 7.90 7.78 -39.75
C GLU A 92 8.09 8.25 -38.31
N ASN A 93 9.26 8.81 -38.02
CA ASN A 93 9.65 9.18 -36.66
C ASN A 93 8.67 10.17 -36.00
N ILE A 94 7.85 9.67 -35.07
CA ILE A 94 6.86 10.45 -34.32
C ILE A 94 7.26 10.49 -32.85
N LEU A 95 7.14 11.66 -32.22
CA LEU A 95 7.31 11.81 -30.77
C LEU A 95 6.05 11.35 -30.05
N LEU A 96 6.18 10.29 -29.26
CA LEU A 96 5.10 9.73 -28.46
C LEU A 96 5.30 10.07 -26.98
N THR A 97 4.21 10.47 -26.33
CA THR A 97 4.13 10.59 -24.88
C THR A 97 3.55 9.31 -24.30
N ILE A 98 4.30 8.67 -23.40
CA ILE A 98 3.87 7.49 -22.67
C ILE A 98 3.67 7.87 -21.21
N ASN A 99 2.41 7.90 -20.77
CA ASN A 99 2.06 8.05 -19.36
C ASN A 99 1.85 6.67 -18.75
N TRP A 100 2.44 6.43 -17.60
CA TRP A 100 2.35 5.12 -16.96
C TRP A 100 2.17 5.25 -15.45
N SER A 101 1.53 4.23 -14.88
CA SER A 101 1.44 4.02 -13.45
C SER A 101 1.91 2.63 -13.06
N ALA A 102 2.81 2.56 -12.09
CA ALA A 102 3.32 1.30 -11.56
C ALA A 102 2.59 0.90 -10.28
N TYR A 103 2.44 -0.42 -10.08
CA TYR A 103 1.81 -1.00 -8.90
C TYR A 103 2.78 -1.87 -8.14
N MET A 104 3.18 -1.41 -6.95
CA MET A 104 4.18 -2.08 -6.12
C MET A 104 3.52 -3.08 -5.17
N LYS A 105 4.21 -4.20 -4.91
CA LYS A 105 3.86 -5.08 -3.81
C LYS A 105 4.31 -4.44 -2.50
N ALA A 106 3.41 -4.32 -1.54
CA ALA A 106 3.75 -3.96 -0.17
C ALA A 106 3.23 -5.04 0.77
N ASP A 107 4.11 -5.57 1.63
CA ASP A 107 3.77 -6.59 2.61
C ASP A 107 3.27 -5.96 3.93
N ASN A 108 3.54 -4.66 4.14
CA ASN A 108 3.10 -3.88 5.30
C ASN A 108 3.06 -2.37 4.98
N CYS A 109 2.54 -1.58 5.92
CA CYS A 109 2.46 -0.12 5.76
C CYS A 109 3.83 0.57 5.77
N TYR A 110 4.86 -0.04 6.35
CA TYR A 110 6.21 0.51 6.36
C TYR A 110 6.83 0.49 4.96
N GLN A 111 6.61 -0.57 4.18
CA GLN A 111 7.00 -0.59 2.76
C GLN A 111 6.24 0.47 1.95
N LEU A 112 4.93 0.64 2.19
CA LEU A 112 4.16 1.74 1.57
C LEU A 112 4.76 3.12 1.89
N TYR A 113 5.19 3.32 3.14
CA TYR A 113 5.90 4.53 3.55
C TYR A 113 7.25 4.67 2.82
N ASN A 114 8.03 3.61 2.69
CA ASN A 114 9.30 3.66 1.95
C ASN A 114 9.11 3.92 0.44
N TYR A 115 7.94 3.57 -0.12
CA TYR A 115 7.56 3.92 -1.49
C TYR A 115 7.10 5.38 -1.67
N GLY A 116 7.17 6.21 -0.63
CA GLY A 116 6.81 7.62 -0.71
C GLY A 116 5.33 7.92 -0.42
N ILE A 117 4.52 6.92 -0.04
CA ILE A 117 3.14 7.16 0.35
C ILE A 117 3.12 7.82 1.73
N ARG A 118 2.40 8.94 1.84
CA ARG A 118 2.35 9.78 3.04
C ARG A 118 0.94 10.06 3.54
N LYS A 119 -0.09 9.43 2.97
CA LYS A 119 -1.49 9.71 3.35
C LYS A 119 -2.08 8.58 4.17
N ASN A 120 -2.66 8.91 5.32
CA ASN A 120 -3.40 7.94 6.13
C ASN A 120 -4.59 7.39 5.34
N GLY A 121 -4.88 6.09 5.49
CA GLY A 121 -5.96 5.49 4.73
C GLY A 121 -5.98 3.97 4.76
N LEU A 122 -6.92 3.41 4.00
CA LEU A 122 -6.98 1.97 3.76
C LEU A 122 -6.13 1.61 2.54
N TYR A 123 -5.30 0.59 2.71
CA TYR A 123 -4.42 0.07 1.66
C TYR A 123 -4.49 -1.45 1.65
N ASN A 124 -4.28 -2.05 0.48
CA ASN A 124 -4.12 -3.49 0.36
C ASN A 124 -2.64 -3.85 0.46
N ILE A 125 -2.30 -4.70 1.43
CA ILE A 125 -0.98 -5.28 1.61
C ILE A 125 -1.01 -6.77 1.29
N ASN A 126 0.13 -7.35 0.95
CA ASN A 126 0.26 -8.77 0.65
C ASN A 126 0.75 -9.53 1.89
N LEU A 127 -0.08 -10.45 2.41
CA LEU A 127 0.34 -11.32 3.51
C LEU A 127 1.11 -12.52 2.98
N ASN A 128 2.41 -12.36 2.72
CA ASN A 128 3.33 -13.46 2.42
C ASN A 128 2.79 -14.49 1.39
N GLY A 129 2.14 -14.01 0.33
CA GLY A 129 1.63 -14.83 -0.77
C GLY A 129 0.31 -15.57 -0.50
N ARG A 130 -0.36 -15.33 0.64
CA ARG A 130 -1.62 -16.01 0.99
C ARG A 130 -2.86 -15.32 0.47
N ASN A 131 -2.94 -13.97 0.50
CA ASN A 131 -3.99 -13.12 -0.07
C ASN A 131 -3.67 -11.63 0.20
N ASN A 132 -4.32 -10.73 -0.54
CA ASN A 132 -4.32 -9.29 -0.23
C ASN A 132 -5.18 -9.05 1.04
N LEU A 133 -4.62 -8.33 2.01
CA LEU A 133 -5.33 -7.87 3.21
C LEU A 133 -5.47 -6.35 3.13
N GLU A 134 -6.70 -5.86 3.25
CA GLU A 134 -6.94 -4.43 3.47
C GLU A 134 -6.58 -4.07 4.91
N VAL A 135 -5.75 -3.04 5.10
CA VAL A 135 -5.30 -2.53 6.39
C VAL A 135 -5.42 -1.02 6.45
N TYR A 136 -5.58 -0.47 7.66
CA TYR A 136 -5.44 0.96 7.87
C TYR A 136 -3.98 1.30 8.15
N CYS A 137 -3.39 2.15 7.31
CA CYS A 137 -2.04 2.66 7.48
C CYS A 137 -2.06 4.07 8.08
N ASP A 138 -1.30 4.27 9.15
CA ASP A 138 -0.91 5.59 9.62
C ASP A 138 0.49 5.91 9.09
N LEU A 139 0.52 6.79 8.09
CA LEU A 139 1.69 7.22 7.32
C LEU A 139 2.10 8.66 7.63
N GLU A 140 1.32 9.39 8.43
CA GLU A 140 1.55 10.81 8.75
C GLU A 140 2.09 10.98 10.18
N ASN A 141 1.70 10.12 11.12
CA ASN A 141 2.06 10.29 12.53
C ASN A 141 3.23 9.40 12.94
N HIS A 142 3.98 9.84 13.95
CA HIS A 142 5.01 9.04 14.64
C HIS A 142 6.05 8.42 13.70
N GLY A 143 6.52 9.19 12.71
CA GLY A 143 7.47 8.71 11.71
C GLY A 143 6.84 7.93 10.54
N GLY A 144 5.55 7.63 10.60
CA GLY A 144 4.79 6.94 9.56
C GLY A 144 5.14 5.46 9.39
N GLY A 145 4.40 4.78 8.52
CA GLY A 145 4.62 3.36 8.22
C GLY A 145 3.92 2.38 9.16
N TRP A 146 3.03 2.86 10.03
CA TRP A 146 2.35 2.04 11.02
C TRP A 146 1.15 1.31 10.43
N THR A 147 1.11 -0.02 10.61
CA THR A 147 -0.09 -0.83 10.36
C THR A 147 -0.94 -0.88 11.62
N VAL A 148 -2.15 -0.33 11.57
CA VAL A 148 -3.06 -0.31 12.72
C VAL A 148 -3.74 -1.66 12.88
N ILE A 149 -3.43 -2.38 13.95
CA ILE A 149 -3.97 -3.72 14.24
C ILE A 149 -5.25 -3.70 15.09
N GLN A 150 -5.46 -2.62 15.85
CA GLN A 150 -6.63 -2.41 16.68
C GLN A 150 -6.93 -0.91 16.77
N ARG A 151 -8.22 -0.55 16.79
CA ARG A 151 -8.63 0.84 17.03
C ARG A 151 -9.93 0.89 17.82
N ARG A 152 -10.03 1.82 18.77
CA ARG A 152 -11.25 2.15 19.54
C ARG A 152 -11.54 3.65 19.42
N VAL A 153 -12.52 4.01 18.59
CA VAL A 153 -12.94 5.41 18.37
C VAL A 153 -14.45 5.64 18.50
N ASP A 154 -15.23 4.57 18.64
CA ASP A 154 -16.66 4.64 18.96
C ASP A 154 -17.16 3.38 19.68
N ASN A 155 -18.35 3.47 20.29
CA ASN A 155 -19.03 2.36 20.99
C ASN A 155 -19.84 1.49 20.00
N ARG A 156 -19.67 1.68 18.68
CA ARG A 156 -20.50 1.02 17.66
C ARG A 156 -20.08 -0.42 17.38
N THR A 157 -18.83 -0.75 17.69
CA THR A 157 -18.30 -2.10 17.53
C THR A 157 -18.22 -2.77 18.90
N ASP A 158 -18.93 -3.89 19.05
CA ASP A 158 -18.81 -4.74 20.23
C ASP A 158 -17.48 -5.51 20.20
N PHE A 159 -16.76 -5.49 21.32
CA PHE A 159 -15.50 -6.20 21.53
C PHE A 159 -15.66 -7.41 22.48
N ASN A 160 -16.85 -7.66 23.02
CA ASN A 160 -17.13 -8.88 23.78
C ASN A 160 -17.40 -10.04 22.81
N ARG A 161 -16.33 -10.56 22.20
CA ARG A 161 -16.40 -11.49 21.07
C ARG A 161 -15.82 -12.87 21.41
N ASN A 162 -16.22 -13.87 20.64
CA ASN A 162 -15.73 -15.23 20.80
C ASN A 162 -14.32 -15.41 20.19
N TRP A 163 -13.73 -16.60 20.39
CA TRP A 163 -12.40 -16.93 19.87
C TRP A 163 -12.28 -16.79 18.35
N ILE A 164 -13.29 -17.24 17.60
CA ILE A 164 -13.28 -17.24 16.14
C ILE A 164 -13.24 -15.79 15.62
N ASP A 165 -14.04 -14.90 16.21
CA ASP A 165 -14.05 -13.48 15.87
C ASP A 165 -12.67 -12.83 16.12
N TYR A 166 -12.03 -13.11 17.26
CA TYR A 166 -10.68 -12.59 17.55
C TYR A 166 -9.61 -13.20 16.63
N LYS A 167 -9.79 -14.45 16.22
CA LYS A 167 -8.93 -15.12 15.25
C LYS A 167 -8.99 -14.46 13.87
N THR A 168 -10.20 -14.20 13.35
CA THR A 168 -10.40 -13.70 11.98
C THR A 168 -10.44 -12.18 11.86
N GLY A 169 -10.78 -11.47 12.94
CA GLY A 169 -10.98 -10.02 12.94
C GLY A 169 -12.45 -9.61 12.85
N PHE A 170 -12.75 -8.39 13.30
CA PHE A 170 -14.10 -7.81 13.31
C PHE A 170 -14.06 -6.27 13.35
N GLY A 171 -15.21 -5.65 13.07
CA GLY A 171 -15.38 -4.19 13.11
C GLY A 171 -15.10 -3.51 11.77
N ASN A 172 -14.97 -2.19 11.79
CA ASN A 172 -14.77 -1.36 10.60
C ASN A 172 -13.39 -0.68 10.65
N ARG A 173 -12.54 -0.95 9.66
CA ARG A 173 -11.16 -0.43 9.58
C ARG A 173 -11.08 1.11 9.47
N ARG A 174 -12.17 1.77 9.10
CA ARG A 174 -12.29 3.25 9.13
C ARG A 174 -12.74 3.79 10.50
N ALA A 175 -13.14 2.92 11.42
CA ALA A 175 -13.65 3.26 12.75
C ALA A 175 -13.02 2.33 13.82
N SER A 176 -13.84 1.68 14.66
CA SER A 176 -13.36 0.72 15.65
C SER A 176 -13.26 -0.69 15.06
N PHE A 177 -12.14 -1.38 15.28
CA PHE A 177 -11.92 -2.73 14.75
C PHE A 177 -10.82 -3.50 15.50
N TRP A 178 -10.80 -4.82 15.24
CA TRP A 178 -9.72 -5.75 15.53
C TRP A 178 -9.31 -6.45 14.23
N ILE A 179 -8.03 -6.43 13.87
CA ILE A 179 -7.57 -6.93 12.56
C ILE A 179 -7.59 -8.46 12.45
N GLY A 180 -7.58 -9.19 13.57
CA GLY A 180 -7.55 -10.66 13.61
C GLY A 180 -6.17 -11.24 13.99
N LEU A 181 -6.14 -12.24 14.88
CA LEU A 181 -4.90 -12.84 15.39
C LEU A 181 -4.10 -13.58 14.32
N GLU A 182 -4.76 -14.24 13.36
CA GLU A 182 -4.04 -14.85 12.22
C GLU A 182 -3.32 -13.80 11.36
N ASN A 183 -3.93 -12.63 11.20
CA ASN A 183 -3.35 -11.53 10.44
C ASN A 183 -2.16 -10.92 11.21
N ILE A 184 -2.30 -10.68 12.51
CA ILE A 184 -1.20 -10.15 13.35
C ILE A 184 -0.02 -11.14 13.35
N ARG A 185 -0.28 -12.43 13.51
CA ARG A 185 0.76 -13.47 13.41
C ARG A 185 1.44 -13.42 12.05
N ALA A 186 0.68 -13.37 10.96
CA ALA A 186 1.25 -13.34 9.61
C ALA A 186 2.16 -12.12 9.38
N LEU A 187 1.78 -10.96 9.92
CA LEU A 187 2.57 -9.73 9.87
C LEU A 187 3.83 -9.80 10.72
N THR A 188 3.75 -10.42 11.91
CA THR A 188 4.82 -10.35 12.90
C THR A 188 5.80 -11.54 12.89
N LYS A 189 5.51 -12.58 12.10
CA LYS A 189 6.24 -13.87 12.11
C LYS A 189 7.76 -13.74 11.90
N ASN A 190 8.21 -12.77 11.11
CA ASN A 190 9.62 -12.65 10.75
C ASN A 190 10.47 -11.92 11.79
N GLY A 191 9.85 -11.45 12.89
CA GLY A 191 10.56 -11.00 14.09
C GLY A 191 11.48 -9.81 13.87
N ASP A 192 10.89 -8.63 13.68
CA ASP A 192 11.51 -7.29 13.80
C ASP A 192 10.37 -6.26 13.69
N ASN A 193 9.46 -6.29 14.66
CA ASN A 193 8.27 -5.42 14.64
C ASN A 193 8.18 -4.62 15.93
N GLU A 194 7.97 -3.33 15.80
CA GLU A 194 7.71 -2.46 16.94
C GLU A 194 6.21 -2.40 17.22
N LEU A 195 5.86 -2.31 18.51
CA LEU A 195 4.49 -2.08 18.95
C LEU A 195 4.40 -0.75 19.67
N ARG A 196 3.58 0.15 19.14
CA ARG A 196 3.16 1.38 19.79
C ARG A 196 1.70 1.26 20.25
N ILE A 197 1.44 1.68 21.48
CA ILE A 197 0.10 1.72 22.08
C ILE A 197 -0.20 3.15 22.50
N ASP A 198 -1.18 3.76 21.84
CA ASP A 198 -1.70 5.08 22.18
C ASP A 198 -3.05 4.96 22.90
N ILE A 199 -3.14 5.46 24.12
CA ILE A 199 -4.35 5.49 24.93
C ILE A 199 -4.68 6.95 25.25
N THR A 200 -5.92 7.35 25.00
CA THR A 200 -6.47 8.61 25.53
C THR A 200 -7.52 8.30 26.58
N THR A 201 -7.31 8.79 27.79
CA THR A 201 -8.23 8.61 28.91
C THR A 201 -9.44 9.57 28.81
N CYS A 202 -10.47 9.32 29.62
CA CYS A 202 -11.67 10.17 29.66
C CYS A 202 -11.42 11.64 30.04
N ASN A 203 -10.30 11.93 30.71
CA ASN A 203 -9.86 13.29 31.05
C ASN A 203 -8.85 13.87 30.03
N ASN A 204 -8.83 13.33 28.80
CA ASN A 204 -7.95 13.74 27.70
C ASN A 204 -6.45 13.59 27.98
N THR A 205 -6.06 12.72 28.93
CA THR A 205 -4.65 12.40 29.17
C THR A 205 -4.20 11.37 28.13
N LYS A 206 -3.11 11.67 27.42
CA LYS A 206 -2.49 10.76 26.46
C LYS A 206 -1.43 9.90 27.16
N ILE A 207 -1.53 8.59 27.01
CA ILE A 207 -0.61 7.60 27.54
C ILE A 207 -0.06 6.82 26.35
N VAL A 208 1.27 6.68 26.31
CA VAL A 208 2.00 5.99 25.26
C VAL A 208 2.85 4.88 25.88
N ALA A 209 2.87 3.73 25.22
CA ALA A 209 3.83 2.66 25.48
C ALA A 209 4.39 2.14 24.17
N GLU A 210 5.70 1.94 24.14
CA GLU A 210 6.42 1.41 22.98
C GLU A 210 7.28 0.21 23.36
N TYR A 211 7.30 -0.78 22.47
CA TYR A 211 8.09 -2.00 22.56
C TYR A 211 8.85 -2.18 21.26
N SER A 212 10.17 -2.40 21.35
CA SER A 212 11.03 -2.60 20.18
C SER A 212 10.86 -3.98 19.52
N ASN A 213 10.17 -4.91 20.19
CA ASN A 213 9.88 -6.23 19.64
C ASN A 213 8.48 -6.68 20.02
N PHE A 214 7.73 -7.10 19.00
CA PHE A 214 6.36 -7.59 19.08
C PHE A 214 6.14 -8.75 18.12
N MET A 215 5.71 -9.87 18.67
CA MET A 215 5.33 -11.04 17.88
C MET A 215 4.15 -11.76 18.50
N VAL A 216 3.29 -12.30 17.64
CA VAL A 216 2.18 -13.17 18.04
C VAL A 216 2.45 -14.59 17.54
N GLY A 217 2.41 -15.54 18.48
CA GLY A 217 2.64 -16.96 18.22
C GLY A 217 1.56 -17.63 17.40
N PRO A 218 1.75 -18.92 17.08
CA PRO A 218 0.76 -19.71 16.35
C PRO A 218 -0.49 -20.05 17.17
N GLU A 219 -1.58 -20.45 16.50
CA GLU A 219 -2.83 -20.83 17.17
C GLU A 219 -2.68 -22.04 18.11
N ASN A 220 -1.81 -23.01 17.78
CA ASN A 220 -1.50 -24.13 18.66
C ASN A 220 -0.74 -23.71 19.94
N ASP A 221 -0.13 -22.53 19.94
CA ASP A 221 0.41 -21.84 21.12
C ASP A 221 -0.54 -20.71 21.60
N ARG A 222 -1.82 -20.81 21.25
CA ARG A 222 -2.90 -19.89 21.65
C ARG A 222 -2.58 -18.41 21.37
N TYR A 223 -1.88 -18.15 20.26
CA TYR A 223 -1.45 -16.80 19.89
C TYR A 223 -0.65 -16.08 20.98
N ARG A 224 0.25 -16.80 21.66
CA ARG A 224 1.10 -16.24 22.72
C ARG A 224 1.75 -14.93 22.28
N LEU A 225 1.65 -13.92 23.15
CA LEU A 225 2.27 -12.61 22.97
C LEU A 225 3.74 -12.65 23.39
N TYR A 226 4.62 -12.23 22.50
CA TYR A 226 6.04 -12.03 22.77
C TYR A 226 6.33 -10.52 22.67
N LEU A 227 6.76 -9.92 23.78
CA LEU A 227 7.09 -8.50 23.89
C LEU A 227 8.42 -8.31 24.61
N SER A 228 9.27 -7.43 24.09
CA SER A 228 10.50 -7.01 24.76
C SER A 228 10.93 -5.61 24.36
N GLY A 229 11.95 -5.07 25.04
CA GLY A 229 12.56 -3.78 24.68
C GLY A 229 11.62 -2.60 24.89
N ILE A 230 11.15 -2.41 26.12
CA ILE A 230 10.32 -1.26 26.46
C ILE A 230 11.15 0.03 26.33
N THR A 231 10.74 0.94 25.46
CA THR A 231 11.51 2.15 25.11
C THR A 231 10.91 3.42 25.75
N GLU A 232 9.58 3.52 25.88
CA GLU A 232 8.93 4.67 26.52
C GLU A 232 7.89 4.23 27.58
N ARG A 233 8.06 4.72 28.82
CA ARG A 233 7.06 4.62 29.90
C ARG A 233 6.66 6.02 30.36
N ARG A 234 5.60 6.58 29.78
CA ARG A 234 4.84 7.67 30.42
C ARG A 234 3.61 7.14 31.16
N MET A 235 3.76 6.02 31.85
CA MET A 235 2.74 5.50 32.77
C MET A 235 3.02 6.02 34.18
N ARG A 236 2.33 7.08 34.60
CA ARG A 236 2.13 7.36 36.03
C ARG A 236 0.69 6.98 36.35
N PHE A 237 0.49 5.75 36.82
CA PHE A 237 -0.68 5.43 37.62
C PHE A 237 -0.41 6.03 39.00
N ARG A 238 -1.19 7.04 39.39
CA ARG A 238 -1.35 7.40 40.79
C ARG A 238 -2.45 6.54 41.37
#